data_AF-A0A5N7CUB6-F1
#
_entry.id   AF-A0A5N7CUB6-F1
#
_cell.length_a   1.000
_cell.length_b   1.000
_cell.length_c   1.000
_cell.angle_alpha   90.00
_cell.angle_beta   90.00
_cell.angle_gamma   90.00
#
_symmetry.space_group_name_H-M   'P 1'
#
loop_
_entity.id
_entity.type
_entity.pdbx_description
1 polymer ?
#
loop_
_entity_poly.entity_id
_entity_poly.type
_entity_poly.pdbx_seq_one_letter_code
_entity_poly.pdbx_strand_id
1 'polypeptide(L)'
;MTSQKRPASLSSEETYFDDPSDEKVDSEWEKIKQDPAKRVAFERRCIEHELTNEKRVIILQDNPSTRSHCRFWECIPTKLNGEPNIRSAFRFNVKDLSGRSYEPNKYYHVSCIEQIFPDLAALIEHRYLRMDGGVTQMTSASWQISRFHNAIED
;
A
#
# COMPACT_ATOMS: atom_id res chain seq x y z
N MET A 1 -74.03 -10.06 -11.83
CA MET A 1 -72.64 -10.49 -12.05
C MET A 1 -71.73 -9.63 -11.20
N THR A 2 -71.31 -10.16 -10.05
CA THR A 2 -70.43 -9.50 -9.09
C THR A 2 -69.08 -10.22 -9.15
N SER A 3 -68.03 -9.50 -9.60
CA SER A 3 -66.69 -10.07 -9.75
C SER A 3 -65.85 -9.72 -8.52
N GLN A 4 -65.37 -10.77 -7.85
CA GLN A 4 -64.48 -10.72 -6.69
C GLN A 4 -63.07 -10.27 -7.11
N LYS A 5 -62.40 -9.46 -6.28
CA LYS A 5 -60.93 -9.42 -6.26
C LYS A 5 -60.42 -9.30 -4.82
N ARG A 6 -59.55 -10.24 -4.47
CA ARG A 6 -58.98 -10.54 -3.15
C ARG A 6 -58.19 -9.36 -2.55
N PRO A 7 -58.08 -9.25 -1.22
CA PRO A 7 -57.20 -8.30 -0.56
C PRO A 7 -55.74 -8.72 -0.71
N ALA A 8 -54.87 -7.73 -0.95
CA ALA A 8 -53.42 -7.89 -0.94
C ALA A 8 -52.95 -8.11 0.51
N SER A 9 -52.28 -9.23 0.74
CA SER A 9 -51.56 -9.54 1.98
C SER A 9 -50.35 -8.62 2.11
N LEU A 10 -50.36 -7.79 3.17
CA LEU A 10 -49.21 -7.07 3.69
C LEU A 10 -48.14 -8.10 4.12
N SER A 11 -47.01 -8.12 3.43
CA SER A 11 -45.81 -8.86 3.84
C SER A 11 -44.96 -7.93 4.69
N SER A 12 -44.68 -8.40 5.91
CA SER A 12 -43.84 -7.86 6.98
C SER A 12 -42.70 -6.92 6.55
N GLU A 13 -42.68 -5.75 7.18
CA GLU A 13 -41.52 -4.86 7.30
C GLU A 13 -40.36 -5.65 7.92
N GLU A 14 -39.31 -5.89 7.14
CA GLU A 14 -38.00 -6.29 7.66
C GLU A 14 -37.33 -5.03 8.22
N THR A 15 -37.56 -4.78 9.51
CA THR A 15 -36.80 -3.81 10.29
C THR A 15 -35.33 -4.27 10.30
N TYR A 16 -34.49 -3.60 9.51
CA TYR A 16 -33.04 -3.71 9.62
C TYR A 16 -32.67 -3.23 11.02
N PHE A 17 -32.34 -4.17 11.90
CA PHE A 17 -31.74 -3.84 13.19
C PHE A 17 -30.26 -3.58 12.92
N ASP A 18 -29.88 -2.30 12.92
CA ASP A 18 -28.47 -1.90 12.95
C ASP A 18 -27.83 -2.52 14.19
N ASP A 19 -26.85 -3.40 13.97
CA ASP A 19 -26.06 -3.98 15.03
C ASP A 19 -25.21 -2.86 15.66
N PRO A 20 -25.40 -2.52 16.95
CA PRO A 20 -24.71 -1.40 17.61
C PRO A 20 -23.19 -1.60 17.74
N SER A 21 -22.65 -2.68 17.20
CA SER A 21 -21.21 -2.94 17.07
C SER A 21 -20.51 -2.06 16.02
N ASP A 22 -21.22 -1.53 15.02
CA ASP A 22 -20.59 -0.80 13.89
C ASP A 22 -20.28 0.68 14.18
N GLU A 23 -20.90 1.31 15.18
CA GLU A 23 -20.67 2.74 15.47
C GLU A 23 -19.23 3.05 15.92
N LYS A 24 -18.50 2.07 16.48
CA LYS A 24 -17.12 2.28 16.94
C LYS A 24 -16.10 2.24 15.79
N VAL A 25 -16.35 1.47 14.74
CA VAL A 25 -15.42 1.29 13.61
C VAL A 25 -15.40 2.56 12.75
N ASP A 26 -16.57 3.16 12.51
CA ASP A 26 -16.68 4.43 11.79
C ASP A 26 -16.03 5.59 12.54
N SER A 27 -16.13 5.60 13.88
CA SER A 27 -15.49 6.63 14.72
C SER A 27 -13.95 6.59 14.67
N GLU A 28 -13.34 5.40 14.55
CA GLU A 28 -11.88 5.27 14.43
C GLU A 28 -11.39 5.69 13.04
N TRP A 29 -12.11 5.30 11.99
CA TRP A 29 -11.79 5.67 10.61
C TRP A 29 -11.82 7.19 10.39
N GLU A 30 -12.81 7.88 10.95
CA GLU A 30 -12.88 9.34 10.86
C GLU A 30 -11.76 10.03 11.65
N LYS A 31 -11.32 9.45 12.79
CA LYS A 31 -10.16 9.96 13.54
C LYS A 31 -8.85 9.75 12.79
N ILE A 32 -8.69 8.65 12.06
CA ILE A 32 -7.54 8.41 11.19
C ILE A 32 -7.55 9.43 10.06
N LYS A 33 -8.69 9.68 9.42
CA LYS A 33 -8.79 10.71 8.37
C LYS A 33 -8.44 12.11 8.88
N GLN A 34 -8.64 12.47 10.13
CA GLN A 34 -8.37 13.86 10.56
C GLN A 34 -6.92 14.13 10.97
N ASP A 35 -6.14 13.10 11.33
CA ASP A 35 -4.81 13.25 11.92
C ASP A 35 -3.72 12.63 11.03
N PRO A 36 -2.83 13.43 10.42
CA PRO A 36 -1.74 12.93 9.58
C PRO A 36 -0.88 11.87 10.27
N ALA A 37 -0.59 12.00 11.57
CA ALA A 37 0.22 11.02 12.29
C ALA A 37 -0.48 9.66 12.39
N LYS A 38 -1.82 9.67 12.59
CA LYS A 38 -2.61 8.43 12.59
C LYS A 38 -2.71 7.81 11.20
N ARG A 39 -2.77 8.61 10.13
CA ARG A 39 -2.71 8.09 8.75
C ARG A 39 -1.39 7.40 8.47
N VAL A 40 -0.26 8.01 8.84
CA VAL A 40 1.07 7.38 8.68
C VAL A 40 1.17 6.09 9.50
N ALA A 41 0.72 6.09 10.75
CA ALA A 41 0.72 4.90 11.59
C ALA A 41 -0.21 3.80 11.05
N PHE A 42 -1.34 4.16 10.43
CA PHE A 42 -2.24 3.22 9.77
C PHE A 42 -1.58 2.61 8.52
N GLU A 43 -1.05 3.45 7.62
CA GLU A 43 -0.33 3.00 6.42
C GLU A 43 0.84 2.06 6.79
N ARG A 44 1.61 2.43 7.82
CA ARG A 44 2.69 1.59 8.36
C ARG A 44 2.17 0.21 8.77
N ARG A 45 1.09 0.15 9.55
CA ARG A 45 0.48 -1.12 9.98
C ARG A 45 0.00 -1.96 8.80
N CYS A 46 -0.59 -1.34 7.79
CA CYS A 46 -1.01 -2.04 6.57
C CYS A 46 0.19 -2.67 5.84
N ILE A 47 1.25 -1.89 5.62
CA ILE A 47 2.45 -2.41 4.94
C ILE A 47 3.13 -3.49 5.79
N GLU A 48 3.28 -3.30 7.11
CA GLU A 48 3.86 -4.32 8.01
C GLU A 48 3.07 -5.63 8.00
N HIS A 49 1.73 -5.56 7.91
CA HIS A 49 0.88 -6.73 7.77
C HIS A 49 1.17 -7.47 6.46
N GLU A 50 1.27 -6.74 5.34
CA GLU A 50 1.61 -7.32 4.03
C GLU A 50 3.00 -7.99 4.04
N LEU A 51 3.98 -7.37 4.69
CA LEU A 51 5.35 -7.91 4.78
C LEU A 51 5.41 -9.18 5.64
N THR A 52 4.68 -9.20 6.75
CA THR A 52 4.77 -10.29 7.74
C THR A 52 3.89 -11.48 7.35
N ASN A 53 2.66 -11.24 6.89
CA ASN A 53 1.65 -12.28 6.67
C ASN A 53 1.52 -12.70 5.21
N GLU A 54 1.70 -11.76 4.27
CA GLU A 54 1.46 -12.00 2.84
C GLU A 54 2.74 -12.30 2.05
N LYS A 55 3.88 -12.49 2.73
CA LYS A 55 5.19 -12.78 2.12
C LYS A 55 5.63 -11.76 1.07
N ARG A 56 5.18 -10.51 1.20
CA ARG A 56 5.62 -9.41 0.35
C ARG A 56 6.97 -8.87 0.81
N VAL A 57 7.63 -8.17 -0.09
CA VAL A 57 8.84 -7.40 0.23
C VAL A 57 8.75 -6.01 -0.37
N ILE A 58 9.45 -5.06 0.23
CA ILE A 58 9.70 -3.75 -0.35
C ILE A 58 10.97 -3.84 -1.20
N ILE A 59 10.88 -3.53 -2.49
CA ILE A 59 12.02 -3.52 -3.41
C ILE A 59 12.28 -2.08 -3.85
N LEU A 60 13.49 -1.56 -3.63
CA LEU A 60 13.94 -0.36 -4.34
C LEU A 60 14.30 -0.74 -5.76
N GLN A 61 13.67 -0.12 -6.74
CA GLN A 61 13.92 -0.41 -8.15
C GLN A 61 14.29 0.87 -8.89
N ASP A 62 15.21 0.74 -9.85
CA ASP A 62 15.31 1.69 -10.95
C ASP A 62 14.13 1.42 -11.88
N ASN A 63 13.24 2.39 -11.99
CA ASN A 63 12.08 2.30 -12.85
C ASN A 63 11.96 3.62 -13.62
N PRO A 64 12.42 3.68 -14.87
CA PRO A 64 12.31 4.91 -15.67
C PRO A 64 10.87 5.21 -16.11
N SER A 65 9.88 4.40 -15.71
CA SER A 65 8.48 4.60 -16.11
C SER A 65 7.94 5.96 -15.71
N THR A 66 7.25 6.59 -16.66
CA THR A 66 6.50 7.83 -16.50
C THR A 66 5.06 7.59 -16.04
N ARG A 67 4.72 6.41 -15.50
CA ARG A 67 3.33 6.04 -15.15
C ARG A 67 3.11 5.61 -13.71
N SER A 68 4.14 5.62 -12.86
CA SER A 68 3.95 5.23 -11.46
C SER A 68 3.47 6.40 -10.61
N HIS A 69 2.47 6.14 -9.79
CA HIS A 69 2.03 7.07 -8.75
C HIS A 69 2.39 6.51 -7.38
N CYS A 70 2.84 7.39 -6.50
CA CYS A 70 3.03 7.11 -5.09
C CYS A 70 1.68 6.82 -4.45
N ARG A 71 1.62 5.73 -3.68
CA ARG A 71 0.42 5.28 -2.97
C ARG A 71 0.29 5.87 -1.57
N PHE A 72 1.34 6.50 -1.05
CA PHE A 72 1.31 7.09 0.28
C PHE A 72 0.24 8.19 0.37
N TRP A 73 -0.63 8.08 1.37
CA TRP A 73 -1.77 8.97 1.55
C TRP A 73 -1.38 10.45 1.63
N GLU A 74 -0.33 10.78 2.39
CA GLU A 74 0.13 12.17 2.55
C GLU A 74 1.03 12.63 1.39
N CYS A 75 1.27 11.79 0.39
CA CYS A 75 1.98 12.21 -0.80
C CYS A 75 1.06 13.08 -1.65
N ILE A 76 1.34 14.37 -1.70
CA ILE A 76 0.61 15.31 -2.55
C ILE A 76 0.75 14.85 -4.02
N PRO A 77 -0.36 14.49 -4.70
CA PRO A 77 -0.30 14.20 -6.12
C PRO A 77 0.21 15.45 -6.84
N THR A 78 1.30 15.32 -7.58
CA THR A 78 1.79 16.41 -8.43
C THR A 78 0.85 16.54 -9.62
N LYS A 79 -0.29 17.22 -9.39
CA LYS A 79 -1.38 17.51 -10.32
C LYS A 79 -2.33 16.33 -10.60
N LEU A 80 -3.64 16.60 -10.56
CA LEU A 80 -4.72 15.72 -11.00
C LEU A 80 -4.72 15.47 -12.53
N ASN A 81 -3.69 15.90 -13.25
CA ASN A 81 -3.60 15.82 -14.71
C ASN A 81 -3.15 14.42 -15.22
N GLY A 82 -2.97 13.45 -14.32
CA GLY A 82 -2.52 12.11 -14.65
C GLY A 82 -1.01 11.99 -14.89
N GLU A 83 -0.22 13.04 -14.65
CA GLU A 83 1.24 12.93 -14.65
C GLU A 83 1.72 12.07 -13.47
N PRO A 84 2.82 11.30 -13.65
CA PRO A 84 3.44 10.57 -12.56
C PRO A 84 3.90 11.57 -11.49
N ASN A 85 3.52 11.34 -10.23
CA ASN A 85 4.07 12.12 -9.12
C ASN A 85 5.47 11.63 -8.71
N ILE A 86 5.86 10.41 -9.12
CA ILE A 86 7.22 9.89 -8.96
C ILE A 86 8.04 10.22 -10.21
N ARG A 87 8.91 11.22 -10.10
CA ARG A 87 9.83 11.65 -11.18
C ARG A 87 11.25 11.10 -11.03
N SER A 88 11.62 10.62 -9.85
CA SER A 88 12.91 9.98 -9.60
C SER A 88 13.02 8.67 -10.40
N ALA A 89 14.21 8.35 -10.89
CA ALA A 89 14.52 7.04 -11.47
C ALA A 89 14.31 5.93 -10.42
N PHE A 90 14.58 6.22 -9.15
CA PHE A 90 14.43 5.27 -8.04
C PHE A 90 13.09 5.41 -7.33
N ARG A 91 12.48 4.25 -7.01
CA ARG A 91 11.25 4.16 -6.24
C ARG A 91 11.16 2.82 -5.52
N PHE A 92 10.42 2.80 -4.40
CA PHE A 92 10.10 1.56 -3.73
C PHE A 92 8.84 0.93 -4.31
N ASN A 93 8.81 -0.39 -4.34
CA ASN A 93 7.67 -1.18 -4.78
C ASN A 93 7.39 -2.27 -3.74
N VAL A 94 6.19 -2.27 -3.16
CA VAL A 94 5.74 -3.38 -2.32
C VAL A 94 5.20 -4.46 -3.23
N LYS A 95 5.92 -5.58 -3.32
CA LYS A 95 5.64 -6.64 -4.29
C LYS A 95 5.58 -8.00 -3.62
N ASP A 96 4.61 -8.80 -4.04
CA ASP A 96 4.55 -10.21 -3.72
C ASP A 96 5.63 -10.98 -4.52
N LEU A 97 6.45 -11.76 -3.80
CA LEU A 97 7.47 -12.63 -4.40
C LEU A 97 6.92 -14.00 -4.79
N SER A 98 5.68 -14.34 -4.42
CA SER A 98 5.06 -15.63 -4.71
C SER A 98 4.77 -15.86 -6.21
N GLY A 99 5.00 -14.84 -7.06
CA GLY A 99 4.89 -14.96 -8.50
C GLY A 99 3.46 -14.97 -9.02
N ARG A 100 2.46 -14.68 -8.18
CA ARG A 100 1.08 -14.48 -8.62
C ARG A 100 0.99 -13.19 -9.42
N SER A 101 0.98 -13.33 -10.74
CA SER A 101 1.14 -12.27 -11.74
C SER A 101 0.02 -11.21 -11.81
N TYR A 102 -0.96 -11.23 -10.89
CA TYR A 102 -2.18 -10.43 -11.02
C TYR A 102 -2.26 -9.22 -10.08
N GLU A 103 -1.35 -9.08 -9.12
CA GLU A 103 -1.40 -7.92 -8.23
C GLU A 103 -0.71 -6.69 -8.83
N PRO A 104 -1.36 -5.52 -8.79
CA PRO A 104 -0.76 -4.28 -9.28
C PRO A 104 0.41 -3.86 -8.38
N ASN A 105 1.47 -3.35 -9.00
CA ASN A 105 2.61 -2.79 -8.27
C ASN A 105 2.17 -1.61 -7.38
N LYS A 106 2.66 -1.60 -6.13
CA LYS A 106 2.41 -0.54 -5.16
C LYS A 106 3.68 0.31 -5.03
N TYR A 107 3.73 1.38 -5.81
CA TYR A 107 4.89 2.27 -5.84
C TYR A 107 4.83 3.36 -4.77
N TYR A 108 6.00 3.69 -4.23
CA TYR A 108 6.21 4.76 -3.26
C TYR A 108 7.48 5.54 -3.60
N HIS A 109 7.49 6.85 -3.35
CA HIS A 109 8.74 7.60 -3.33
C HIS A 109 9.67 7.08 -2.24
N VAL A 110 10.97 7.24 -2.44
CA VAL A 110 11.98 6.94 -1.41
C VAL A 110 11.69 7.71 -0.12
N SER A 111 11.48 9.03 -0.24
CA SER A 111 11.16 9.90 0.90
C SER A 111 9.83 9.57 1.58
N CYS A 112 8.85 9.02 0.87
CA CYS A 112 7.58 8.61 1.47
C CYS A 112 7.75 7.34 2.31
N ILE A 113 8.55 6.37 1.85
CA ILE A 113 8.87 5.19 2.67
C ILE A 113 9.66 5.57 3.92
N GLU A 114 10.60 6.52 3.82
CA GLU A 114 11.34 7.03 4.99
C GLU A 114 10.42 7.67 6.04
N GLN A 115 9.32 8.29 5.61
CA GLN A 115 8.33 8.85 6.53
C GLN A 115 7.47 7.76 7.20
N ILE A 116 7.11 6.71 6.46
CA ILE A 116 6.32 5.59 7.00
C ILE A 116 7.19 4.72 7.93
N PHE A 117 8.44 4.50 7.54
CA PHE A 117 9.43 3.67 8.22
C PHE A 117 10.69 4.49 8.51
N PRO A 118 10.74 5.21 9.63
CA PRO A 118 11.92 5.97 10.04
C PRO A 118 13.17 5.09 10.24
N ASP A 119 12.96 3.82 10.59
CA ASP A 119 14.02 2.83 10.75
C ASP A 119 14.02 1.84 9.57
N LEU A 120 14.66 2.26 8.49
CA LEU A 120 14.86 1.40 7.31
C LEU A 120 15.83 0.24 7.58
N ALA A 121 16.75 0.40 8.54
CA ALA A 121 17.73 -0.64 8.86
C ALA A 121 17.04 -1.89 9.42
N ALA A 122 16.05 -1.71 10.30
CA ALA A 122 15.24 -2.83 10.78
C ALA A 122 14.54 -3.59 9.64
N LEU A 123 14.09 -2.92 8.59
CA LEU A 123 13.48 -3.61 7.44
C LEU A 123 14.49 -4.43 6.64
N ILE A 124 15.75 -3.99 6.57
CA ILE A 124 16.83 -4.73 5.93
C ILE A 124 17.21 -5.96 6.77
N GLU A 125 17.37 -5.78 8.08
CA GLU A 125 17.72 -6.86 9.02
C GLU A 125 16.68 -7.98 8.99
N HIS A 126 15.40 -7.63 8.96
CA HIS A 126 14.30 -8.59 8.80
C HIS A 126 14.10 -9.11 7.37
N ARG A 127 14.95 -8.68 6.42
CA ARG A 127 14.90 -9.03 4.99
C ARG A 127 13.60 -8.66 4.27
N TYR A 128 12.86 -7.70 4.82
CA TYR A 128 11.66 -7.12 4.22
C TYR A 128 11.99 -6.05 3.18
N LEU A 129 13.10 -5.32 3.33
CA LEU A 129 13.61 -4.39 2.34
C LEU A 129 14.68 -5.08 1.47
N ARG A 130 14.55 -4.94 0.15
CA ARG A 130 15.52 -5.36 -0.86
C ARG A 130 15.74 -4.20 -1.84
N MET A 131 16.85 -4.21 -2.57
CA MET A 131 16.99 -3.39 -3.78
C MET A 131 17.15 -4.34 -4.97
N ASP A 132 16.67 -3.91 -6.14
CA ASP A 132 16.91 -4.57 -7.42
C ASP A 132 18.42 -4.55 -7.70
N GLY A 133 19.03 -5.73 -7.88
CA GLY A 133 20.51 -5.87 -7.84
C GLY A 133 21.05 -6.56 -6.59
N GLY A 134 20.34 -6.49 -5.45
CA GLY A 134 20.83 -6.94 -4.15
C GLY A 134 21.52 -5.82 -3.35
N VAL A 135 21.47 -5.96 -2.02
CA VAL A 135 21.94 -4.95 -1.06
C VAL A 135 22.72 -5.65 0.03
N THR A 136 23.85 -5.06 0.40
CA THR A 136 24.53 -5.40 1.64
C THR A 136 24.70 -4.13 2.47
N GLN A 137 24.11 -4.10 3.66
CA GLN A 137 24.38 -3.03 4.63
C GLN A 137 25.83 -3.19 5.10
N MET A 138 26.65 -2.15 4.93
CA MET A 138 28.03 -2.16 5.39
C MET A 138 28.14 -1.55 6.78
N THR A 139 27.46 -0.43 7.00
CA THR A 139 27.37 0.24 8.30
C THR A 139 25.96 0.79 8.53
N SER A 140 25.70 1.35 9.72
CA SER A 140 24.42 2.01 10.03
C SER A 140 24.09 3.18 9.08
N ALA A 141 25.09 3.76 8.42
CA ALA A 141 24.94 4.91 7.52
C ALA A 141 25.37 4.64 6.07
N SER A 142 25.76 3.41 5.71
CA SER A 142 26.25 3.11 4.36
C SER A 142 25.85 1.73 3.86
N TRP A 143 25.40 1.69 2.60
CA TRP A 143 24.93 0.49 1.92
C TRP A 143 25.73 0.26 0.64
N GLN A 144 26.14 -0.98 0.42
CA GLN A 144 26.76 -1.43 -0.81
C GLN A 144 25.72 -2.09 -1.71
N ILE A 145 25.77 -1.72 -2.98
CA ILE A 145 24.85 -2.20 -4.02
C ILE A 145 25.61 -3.22 -4.86
N SER A 146 25.11 -4.45 -4.93
CA SER A 146 25.50 -5.32 -6.04
C SER A 146 24.67 -4.88 -7.24
N ARG A 147 25.30 -4.38 -8.30
CA ARG A 147 24.61 -4.34 -9.60
C ARG A 147 24.47 -5.81 -10.03
N PHE A 148 23.30 -6.22 -10.51
CA PHE A 148 23.32 -7.29 -11.49
C PHE A 148 24.16 -6.75 -12.65
N HIS A 149 25.38 -7.29 -12.81
CA HIS A 149 26.07 -7.15 -14.07
C HIS A 149 25.10 -7.72 -15.11
N ASN A 150 24.67 -6.90 -16.07
CA ASN A 150 24.44 -7.47 -17.40
C ASN A 150 25.74 -8.20 -17.69
N ALA A 151 25.63 -9.52 -17.91
CA ALA A 151 26.75 -10.29 -18.42
C ALA A 151 27.42 -9.44 -19.50
N ILE A 152 28.71 -9.16 -19.31
CA ILE A 152 29.52 -8.66 -20.42
C ILE A 152 29.42 -9.79 -21.44
N GLU A 153 28.63 -9.58 -22.49
CA GLU A 153 28.69 -10.41 -23.68
C GLU A 153 30.04 -10.12 -24.35
N ASP A 154 30.73 -11.20 -24.74
CA ASP A 154 32.09 -11.24 -25.31
C ASP A 154 32.32 -10.27 -26.49
#